data_AF-A0A397FZK8-F1
#
_entry.id   AF-A0A397FZK8-F1
#
_cell.length_a   1.000
_cell.length_b   1.000
_cell.length_c   1.000
_cell.angle_alpha   90.00
_cell.angle_beta   90.00
_cell.angle_gamma   90.00
#
_symmetry.space_group_name_H-M   'P 1'
#
loop_
_entity.id
_entity.type
_entity.pdbx_description
1 polymer ?
#
loop_
_entity_poly.entity_id
_entity_poly.type
_entity_poly.pdbx_seq_one_letter_code
_entity_poly.pdbx_strand_id
1 'polypeptide(L)'
;MEEAATRQHAHANTVYHCLFAYYSLGFSRRHLALVFNKSEHTIGNWVKVYEETGGFERATTAADKKFTTPQRQWLFEFYDRHPLAYLDEAQSAFKRVHRIAISKTTVWRIIRSFGLTWKVLERRAMHIKERDVFRFAQELSQVDWNHQNVVFLDEVSFDNRGMIRRRGYALRGKTVAIRGDFVRKPRVSVLAFIGVQGVIDYFDTEGTFDRAEFTKCCRDFVHSHRGGVRLYPGCNSVWILDGATIHRHSEIVHYLRSVGVVAIFLPAYCPFFNPIELMFGYMKRAFQRHYSESSGRDLTPFIVQTFRRFKNYDMSKIFQHCGWMVDGVFNPISPLSKDKRSTSAIANRNNQEDELGFTELHDE
;
A
#
# COMPACT_ATOMS: atom_id res chain seq x y z
N MET A 1 -14.26 42.35 -30.29
CA MET A 1 -13.17 41.60 -29.62
C MET A 1 -12.62 42.32 -28.39
N GLU A 2 -12.67 43.66 -28.31
CA GLU A 2 -12.09 44.44 -27.19
C GLU A 2 -12.82 44.30 -25.83
N GLU A 3 -14.16 44.15 -25.80
CA GLU A 3 -14.92 44.04 -24.53
C GLU A 3 -14.63 42.77 -23.71
N ALA A 4 -14.11 41.71 -24.35
CA ALA A 4 -13.83 40.46 -23.65
C ALA A 4 -12.52 40.54 -22.83
N ALA A 5 -11.53 41.28 -23.31
CA ALA A 5 -10.22 41.41 -22.67
C ALA A 5 -10.23 42.35 -21.45
N THR A 6 -11.08 43.39 -21.48
CA THR A 6 -11.27 44.31 -20.35
C THR A 6 -11.93 43.62 -19.15
N ARG A 7 -12.79 42.62 -19.37
CA ARG A 7 -13.49 41.86 -18.32
C ARG A 7 -12.72 40.68 -17.74
N GLN A 8 -11.63 40.25 -18.37
CA GLN A 8 -10.81 39.16 -17.84
C GLN A 8 -9.99 39.60 -16.62
N HIS A 9 -9.85 38.71 -15.64
CA HIS A 9 -9.04 38.98 -14.46
C HIS A 9 -7.56 39.12 -14.85
N ALA A 10 -6.91 40.19 -14.38
CA ALA A 10 -5.47 40.34 -14.56
C ALA A 10 -4.68 39.33 -13.70
N HIS A 11 -3.54 38.91 -14.23
CA HIS A 11 -2.56 38.14 -13.46
C HIS A 11 -1.84 39.06 -12.45
N ALA A 12 -1.38 38.53 -11.32
CA ALA A 12 -0.71 39.32 -10.29
C ALA A 12 0.48 40.11 -10.84
N ASN A 13 1.30 39.50 -11.69
CA ASN A 13 2.43 40.17 -12.36
C ASN A 13 1.99 41.38 -13.20
N THR A 14 0.86 41.28 -13.91
CA THR A 14 0.30 42.40 -14.68
C THR A 14 -0.03 43.58 -13.77
N VAL A 15 -0.57 43.29 -12.58
CA VAL A 15 -0.87 44.33 -11.58
C VAL A 15 0.42 44.95 -11.05
N TYR A 16 1.44 44.15 -10.72
CA TYR A 16 2.72 44.68 -10.24
C TYR A 16 3.47 45.51 -11.29
N HIS A 17 3.45 45.12 -12.57
CA HIS A 17 4.01 45.94 -13.65
C HIS A 17 3.26 47.26 -13.81
N CYS A 18 1.93 47.24 -13.65
CA CYS A 18 1.12 48.47 -13.67
C CYS A 18 1.44 49.38 -12.48
N LEU A 19 1.59 48.82 -11.28
CA LEU A 19 1.96 49.57 -10.07
C LEU A 19 3.37 50.15 -10.18
N PHE A 20 4.35 49.39 -10.69
CA PHE A 20 5.69 49.89 -10.96
C PHE A 20 5.67 51.05 -11.95
N ALA A 21 4.92 50.90 -13.06
CA ALA A 21 4.77 51.96 -14.05
C ALA A 21 4.08 53.23 -13.49
N TYR A 22 3.17 53.06 -12.53
CA TYR A 22 2.52 54.18 -11.84
C TYR A 22 3.50 54.92 -10.89
N TYR A 23 4.18 54.19 -10.00
CA TYR A 23 5.01 54.79 -8.95
C TYR A 23 6.43 55.15 -9.39
N SER A 24 7.08 54.28 -10.18
CA SER A 24 8.49 54.44 -10.56
C SER A 24 8.66 55.21 -11.88
N LEU A 25 7.70 55.12 -12.79
CA LEU A 25 7.75 55.79 -14.10
C LEU A 25 6.81 57.00 -14.20
N GLY A 26 5.96 57.23 -13.19
CA GLY A 26 5.08 58.40 -13.10
C GLY A 26 3.95 58.43 -14.13
N PHE A 27 3.57 57.29 -14.72
CA PHE A 27 2.50 57.26 -15.72
C PHE A 27 1.11 57.50 -15.10
N SER A 28 0.26 58.24 -15.80
CA SER A 28 -1.11 58.50 -15.35
C SER A 28 -1.99 57.25 -15.41
N ARG A 29 -3.02 57.18 -14.56
CA ARG A 29 -3.99 56.07 -14.53
C ARG A 29 -4.69 55.87 -15.88
N ARG A 30 -4.99 56.96 -16.57
CA ARG A 30 -5.57 56.95 -17.92
C ARG A 30 -4.63 56.35 -18.96
N HIS A 31 -3.33 56.63 -18.89
CA HIS A 31 -2.33 56.03 -19.77
C HIS A 31 -2.19 54.52 -19.50
N LEU A 32 -2.12 54.13 -18.23
CA LEU A 32 -2.02 52.73 -17.83
C LEU A 32 -3.28 51.91 -18.19
N ALA A 33 -4.47 52.52 -18.11
CA ALA A 33 -5.71 51.90 -18.56
C ALA A 33 -5.65 51.47 -20.03
N LEU A 34 -5.05 52.31 -20.89
CA LEU A 34 -4.84 51.99 -22.32
C LEU A 34 -3.80 50.89 -22.49
N VAL A 35 -2.64 51.01 -21.84
CA VAL A 35 -1.51 50.06 -21.98
C VAL A 35 -1.89 48.65 -21.52
N PHE A 36 -2.60 48.54 -20.39
CA PHE A 36 -2.99 47.27 -19.81
C PHE A 36 -4.38 46.78 -20.27
N ASN A 37 -5.04 47.53 -21.15
CA ASN A 37 -6.39 47.29 -21.63
C ASN A 37 -7.38 46.98 -20.49
N LYS A 38 -7.42 47.88 -19.49
CA LYS A 38 -8.30 47.84 -18.32
C LYS A 38 -9.01 49.17 -18.14
N SER A 39 -10.13 49.15 -17.43
CA SER A 39 -10.79 50.41 -17.07
C SER A 39 -9.94 51.22 -16.08
N GLU A 40 -10.00 52.54 -16.17
CA GLU A 40 -9.32 53.43 -15.22
C GLU A 40 -9.73 53.16 -13.76
N HIS A 41 -10.98 52.76 -13.54
CA HIS A 41 -11.48 52.30 -12.25
C HIS A 41 -10.74 51.06 -11.74
N THR A 42 -10.42 50.09 -12.62
CA THR A 42 -9.66 48.89 -12.24
C THR A 42 -8.23 49.23 -11.85
N ILE A 43 -7.58 50.11 -12.61
CA ILE A 43 -6.23 50.62 -12.27
C ILE A 43 -6.27 51.37 -10.94
N GLY A 44 -7.28 52.24 -10.73
CA GLY A 44 -7.49 52.94 -9.47
C GLY A 44 -7.66 51.99 -8.28
N ASN A 45 -8.42 50.90 -8.45
CA ASN A 45 -8.58 49.88 -7.42
C ASN A 45 -7.25 49.15 -7.11
N TRP A 46 -6.42 48.86 -8.11
CA TRP A 46 -5.11 48.23 -7.87
C TRP A 46 -4.20 49.13 -7.05
N VAL A 47 -4.14 50.43 -7.41
CA VAL A 47 -3.35 51.42 -6.66
C VAL A 47 -3.86 51.53 -5.23
N LYS A 48 -5.18 51.65 -5.04
CA LYS A 48 -5.80 51.72 -3.71
C LYS A 48 -5.51 50.49 -2.84
N VAL A 49 -5.67 49.28 -3.37
CA VAL A 49 -5.38 48.04 -2.63
C VAL A 49 -3.91 47.97 -2.25
N TYR A 50 -3.01 48.41 -3.13
CA TYR A 50 -1.58 48.44 -2.84
C TYR A 50 -1.22 49.48 -1.77
N GLU A 51 -1.84 50.68 -1.79
CA GLU A 51 -1.68 51.70 -0.75
C GLU A 51 -2.21 51.23 0.62
N GLU A 52 -3.31 50.46 0.64
CA GLU A 52 -3.93 49.98 1.89
C GLU A 52 -3.21 48.77 2.49
N THR A 53 -2.69 47.86 1.66
CA THR A 53 -2.18 46.54 2.12
C THR A 53 -0.70 46.31 1.89
N GLY A 54 -0.02 47.17 1.13
CA GLY A 54 1.40 47.02 0.76
C GLY A 54 1.67 45.94 -0.30
N GLY A 55 0.63 45.27 -0.81
CA GLY A 55 0.72 44.22 -1.80
C GLY A 55 -0.54 44.09 -2.64
N PHE A 56 -0.53 43.18 -3.61
CA PHE A 56 -1.74 42.78 -4.33
C PHE A 56 -2.01 41.29 -4.11
N GLU A 57 -3.01 41.00 -3.28
CA GLU A 57 -3.58 39.66 -3.14
C GLU A 57 -5.06 39.68 -3.53
N ARG A 58 -5.51 38.59 -4.16
CA ARG A 58 -6.94 38.45 -4.48
C ARG A 58 -7.71 38.25 -3.19
N ALA A 59 -8.78 39.02 -3.01
CA ALA A 59 -9.76 38.75 -1.96
C ALA A 59 -10.26 37.31 -2.10
N THR A 60 -9.94 36.46 -1.12
CA THR A 60 -10.53 35.13 -1.00
C THR A 60 -11.92 35.35 -0.45
N THR A 61 -12.96 35.25 -1.28
CA THR A 61 -14.32 35.20 -0.77
C THR A 61 -14.41 33.96 0.11
N ALA A 62 -14.57 34.16 1.42
CA ALA A 62 -14.86 33.08 2.34
C ALA A 62 -16.16 32.43 1.86
N ALA A 63 -16.06 31.31 1.15
CA ALA A 63 -17.22 30.59 0.70
C ALA A 63 -17.97 30.11 1.94
N ASP A 64 -19.16 30.66 2.17
CA ASP A 64 -20.03 30.23 3.26
C ASP A 64 -20.26 28.73 3.13
N LYS A 65 -19.66 27.97 4.04
CA LYS A 65 -19.79 26.52 4.05
C LYS A 65 -21.22 26.23 4.47
N LYS A 66 -22.06 25.80 3.51
CA LYS A 66 -23.47 25.40 3.71
C LYS A 66 -23.74 24.56 4.97
N PHE A 67 -22.75 23.78 5.41
CA PHE A 67 -22.83 22.98 6.63
C PHE A 67 -21.87 23.52 7.68
N THR A 68 -22.36 23.67 8.91
CA THR A 68 -21.63 24.21 10.05
C THR A 68 -20.51 23.27 10.49
N THR A 69 -19.53 23.77 11.24
CA THR A 69 -18.43 22.96 11.78
C THR A 69 -18.94 21.76 12.60
N PRO A 70 -19.93 21.90 13.50
CA PRO A 70 -20.50 20.75 14.23
C PRO A 70 -21.14 19.70 13.32
N GLN A 71 -21.85 20.11 12.26
CA GLN A 71 -22.46 19.18 11.30
C GLN A 71 -21.40 18.40 10.52
N ARG A 72 -20.30 19.07 10.15
CA ARG A 72 -19.18 18.42 9.47
C ARG A 72 -18.47 17.43 10.40
N GLN A 73 -18.25 17.83 11.64
CA GLN A 73 -17.66 16.98 12.67
C GLN A 73 -18.52 15.74 12.95
N TRP A 74 -19.84 15.89 12.99
CA TRP A 74 -20.76 14.77 13.16
C TRP A 74 -20.59 13.70 12.08
N LEU A 75 -20.35 14.09 10.82
CA LEU A 75 -20.07 13.12 9.74
C LEU A 75 -18.78 12.36 9.99
N PHE A 76 -17.74 13.02 10.49
CA PHE A 76 -16.49 12.35 10.86
C PHE A 76 -16.74 11.33 11.98
N GLU A 77 -17.44 11.71 13.05
CA GLU A 77 -17.81 10.81 14.17
C GLU A 77 -18.76 9.67 13.75
N PHE A 78 -19.60 9.91 12.75
CA PHE A 78 -20.45 8.87 12.18
C PHE A 78 -19.61 7.77 11.51
N TYR A 79 -18.63 8.14 10.67
CA TYR A 79 -17.72 7.17 10.07
C TYR A 79 -16.72 6.57 11.06
N ASP A 80 -16.45 7.27 12.16
CA ASP A 80 -15.65 6.70 13.24
C ASP A 80 -16.38 5.49 13.86
N ARG A 81 -17.67 5.65 14.18
CA ARG A 81 -18.54 4.59 14.74
C ARG A 81 -19.02 3.56 13.71
N HIS A 82 -19.14 3.97 12.45
CA HIS A 82 -19.66 3.14 11.36
C HIS A 82 -18.69 3.15 10.17
N PRO A 83 -17.50 2.55 10.30
CA PRO A 83 -16.44 2.61 9.27
C PRO A 83 -16.80 1.98 7.93
N LEU A 84 -17.79 1.08 7.91
CA LEU A 84 -18.24 0.36 6.72
C LEU A 84 -19.41 1.06 6.01
N ALA A 85 -19.92 2.15 6.57
CA ALA A 85 -21.11 2.79 6.04
C ALA A 85 -20.87 3.34 4.63
N TYR A 86 -21.86 3.19 3.76
CA TYR A 86 -21.85 3.81 2.44
C TYR A 86 -22.25 5.28 2.53
N LEU A 87 -21.93 6.05 1.48
CA LEU A 87 -22.23 7.49 1.41
C LEU A 87 -23.73 7.80 1.55
N ASP A 88 -24.59 6.90 1.11
CA ASP A 88 -26.05 7.02 1.18
C ASP A 88 -26.63 6.68 2.56
N GLU A 89 -26.02 5.75 3.27
CA GLU A 89 -26.32 5.48 4.68
C GLU A 89 -25.94 6.68 5.54
N ALA A 90 -24.74 7.26 5.33
CA ALA A 90 -24.31 8.48 5.99
C ALA A 90 -25.22 9.68 5.67
N GLN A 91 -25.61 9.82 4.40
CA GLN A 91 -26.58 10.83 3.96
C GLN A 91 -27.94 10.70 4.68
N SER A 92 -28.46 9.47 4.75
CA SER A 92 -29.73 9.17 5.40
C SER A 92 -29.68 9.44 6.90
N ALA A 93 -28.58 9.03 7.56
CA ALA A 93 -28.35 9.28 8.98
C ALA A 93 -28.22 10.79 9.27
N PHE A 94 -27.47 11.53 8.45
CA PHE A 94 -27.33 12.98 8.57
C PHE A 94 -28.68 13.69 8.45
N LYS A 95 -29.49 13.33 7.44
CA LYS A 95 -30.84 13.89 7.25
C LYS A 95 -31.74 13.61 8.44
N ARG A 96 -31.64 12.42 9.04
CA ARG A 96 -32.43 12.03 10.22
C ARG A 96 -32.06 12.86 11.46
N VAL A 97 -30.77 13.09 11.71
CA VAL A 97 -30.28 13.79 12.90
C VAL A 97 -30.43 15.30 12.78
N HIS A 98 -29.94 15.89 11.68
CA HIS A 98 -29.91 17.34 11.52
C HIS A 98 -31.14 17.91 10.80
N ARG A 99 -32.04 17.05 10.31
CA ARG A 99 -33.25 17.43 9.55
C ARG A 99 -32.95 18.26 8.30
N ILE A 100 -31.71 18.20 7.80
CA ILE A 100 -31.25 18.92 6.61
C ILE A 100 -30.83 17.92 5.54
N ALA A 101 -31.22 18.17 4.29
CA ALA A 101 -30.78 17.38 3.16
C ALA A 101 -29.31 17.68 2.81
N ILE A 102 -28.53 16.61 2.64
CA ILE A 102 -27.16 16.64 2.14
C ILE A 102 -27.04 15.72 0.92
N SER A 103 -26.16 16.02 -0.03
CA SER A 103 -25.89 15.13 -1.17
C SER A 103 -24.72 14.19 -0.87
N LYS A 104 -24.69 13.00 -1.49
CA LYS A 104 -23.58 12.04 -1.36
C LYS A 104 -22.22 12.68 -1.69
N THR A 105 -22.18 13.53 -2.71
CA THR A 105 -20.97 14.27 -3.12
C THR A 105 -20.48 15.21 -2.02
N THR A 106 -21.40 15.88 -1.30
CA THR A 106 -21.02 16.76 -0.19
C THR A 106 -20.54 15.97 1.02
N VAL A 107 -21.19 14.85 1.35
CA VAL A 107 -20.69 13.91 2.37
C VAL A 107 -19.25 13.51 2.05
N TRP A 108 -19.00 13.05 0.82
CA TRP A 108 -17.67 12.66 0.37
C TRP A 108 -16.63 13.78 0.46
N ARG A 109 -16.98 15.02 0.06
CA ARG A 109 -16.09 16.18 0.18
C ARG A 109 -15.75 16.50 1.64
N ILE A 110 -16.75 16.43 2.53
CA ILE A 110 -16.57 16.72 3.96
C ILE A 110 -15.65 15.69 4.58
N ILE A 111 -15.92 14.40 4.42
CA ILE A 111 -15.08 13.34 5.03
C ILE A 111 -13.66 13.37 4.47
N ARG A 112 -13.48 13.65 3.17
CA ARG A 112 -12.15 13.81 2.56
C ARG A 112 -11.40 15.00 3.12
N SER A 113 -12.10 16.09 3.50
CA SER A 113 -11.47 17.23 4.19
C SER A 113 -10.96 16.90 5.59
N PHE A 114 -11.44 15.81 6.20
CA PHE A 114 -10.91 15.24 7.45
C PHE A 114 -9.85 14.16 7.21
N GLY A 115 -9.41 13.94 5.96
CA GLY A 115 -8.43 12.90 5.63
C GLY A 115 -9.01 11.48 5.50
N LEU A 116 -10.33 11.30 5.66
CA LEU A 116 -10.97 10.01 5.43
C LEU A 116 -10.92 9.66 3.94
N THR A 117 -10.43 8.46 3.65
CA THR A 117 -10.36 7.90 2.30
C THR A 117 -10.95 6.49 2.29
N TRP A 118 -11.51 6.09 1.16
CA TRP A 118 -12.00 4.73 1.01
C TRP A 118 -10.82 3.77 0.87
N LYS A 119 -10.72 2.81 1.78
CA LYS A 119 -9.62 1.83 1.84
C LYS A 119 -10.16 0.42 1.59
N VAL A 120 -9.30 -0.44 1.07
CA VAL A 120 -9.59 -1.88 1.03
C VAL A 120 -9.66 -2.39 2.47
N LEU A 121 -10.72 -3.10 2.80
CA LEU A 121 -10.92 -3.67 4.13
C LEU A 121 -9.99 -4.85 4.34
N GLU A 122 -9.19 -4.81 5.40
CA GLU A 122 -8.47 -5.97 5.91
C GLU A 122 -9.43 -6.77 6.78
N ARG A 123 -9.84 -7.97 6.31
CA ARG A 123 -10.65 -8.88 7.13
C ARG A 123 -9.73 -9.72 8.00
N ARG A 124 -9.63 -9.37 9.28
CA ARG A 124 -8.93 -10.20 10.28
C ARG A 124 -9.89 -11.26 10.81
N ALA A 125 -9.40 -12.49 10.99
CA ALA A 125 -10.19 -13.55 11.59
C ALA A 125 -10.49 -13.17 13.05
N MET A 126 -11.76 -13.31 13.48
CA MET A 126 -12.19 -13.13 14.87
C MET A 126 -11.46 -14.07 15.85
N HIS A 127 -10.72 -15.06 15.33
CA HIS A 127 -10.12 -16.17 16.06
C HIS A 127 -8.65 -15.94 16.45
N ILE A 128 -8.08 -14.75 16.21
CA ILE A 128 -6.74 -14.42 16.73
C ILE A 128 -6.85 -14.33 18.25
N LYS A 129 -6.26 -15.29 18.95
CA LYS A 129 -6.24 -15.30 20.42
C LYS A 129 -4.95 -14.64 20.88
N GLU A 130 -5.07 -13.55 21.64
CA GLU A 130 -3.91 -12.84 22.18
C GLU A 130 -2.95 -13.79 22.92
N ARG A 131 -3.48 -14.76 23.66
CA ARG A 131 -2.70 -15.80 24.35
C ARG A 131 -1.75 -16.57 23.42
N ASP A 132 -2.15 -16.84 22.17
CA ASP A 132 -1.35 -17.60 21.21
C ASP A 132 -0.22 -16.72 20.65
N VAL A 133 -0.50 -15.41 20.48
CA VAL A 133 0.52 -14.41 20.11
C VAL A 133 1.54 -14.21 21.25
N PHE A 134 1.07 -14.12 22.50
CA PHE A 134 1.95 -14.04 23.67
C PHE A 134 2.83 -15.28 23.80
N ARG A 135 2.25 -16.48 23.66
CA ARG A 135 3.01 -17.74 23.66
C ARG A 135 4.10 -17.73 22.59
N PHE A 136 3.75 -17.34 21.36
CA PHE A 136 4.71 -17.24 20.26
C PHE A 136 5.84 -16.25 20.56
N ALA A 137 5.53 -15.05 21.05
CA ALA A 137 6.53 -14.06 21.40
C ALA A 137 7.45 -14.54 22.55
N GLN A 138 6.90 -15.24 23.54
CA GLN A 138 7.67 -15.85 24.62
C GLN A 138 8.60 -16.95 24.12
N GLU A 139 8.10 -17.88 23.30
CA GLU A 139 8.90 -18.95 22.67
C GLU A 139 10.05 -18.35 21.85
N LEU A 140 9.75 -17.35 21.03
CA LEU A 140 10.74 -16.68 20.20
C LEU A 140 11.80 -15.92 21.01
N SER A 141 11.43 -15.35 22.17
CA SER A 141 12.37 -14.66 23.06
C SER A 141 13.39 -15.59 23.73
N GLN A 142 13.16 -16.91 23.71
CA GLN A 142 14.07 -17.92 24.25
C GLN A 142 15.11 -18.39 23.21
N VAL A 143 15.00 -17.93 21.97
CA VAL A 143 15.85 -18.31 20.85
C VAL A 143 16.68 -17.10 20.43
N ASP A 144 17.99 -17.29 20.30
CA ASP A 144 18.92 -16.29 19.77
C ASP A 144 18.81 -16.24 18.24
N TRP A 145 17.79 -15.53 17.76
CA TRP A 145 17.55 -15.35 16.34
C TRP A 145 17.99 -13.96 15.87
N ASN A 146 18.42 -13.89 14.62
CA ASN A 146 18.73 -12.67 13.89
C ASN A 146 18.41 -12.87 12.40
N HIS A 147 18.50 -11.82 11.60
CA HIS A 147 18.15 -11.86 10.18
C HIS A 147 19.01 -12.82 9.33
N GLN A 148 20.18 -13.26 9.81
CA GLN A 148 21.05 -14.22 9.12
C GLN A 148 20.75 -15.67 9.47
N ASN A 149 20.09 -15.94 10.61
CA ASN A 149 19.77 -17.30 11.03
C ASN A 149 18.28 -17.67 10.88
N VAL A 150 17.38 -16.69 10.74
CA VAL A 150 15.95 -16.94 10.58
C VAL A 150 15.56 -17.17 9.12
N VAL A 151 14.77 -18.22 8.87
CA VAL A 151 14.22 -18.61 7.58
C VAL A 151 12.72 -18.80 7.70
N PHE A 152 11.95 -18.27 6.76
CA PHE A 152 10.52 -18.56 6.63
C PHE A 152 10.30 -19.52 5.48
N LEU A 153 9.40 -20.47 5.68
CA LEU A 153 8.95 -21.36 4.63
C LEU A 153 7.43 -21.48 4.62
N ASP A 154 6.89 -21.57 3.42
CA ASP A 154 5.46 -21.69 3.16
C ASP A 154 5.22 -22.07 1.70
N GLU A 155 4.03 -22.58 1.41
CA GLU A 155 3.61 -22.93 0.06
C GLU A 155 2.75 -21.85 -0.60
N VAL A 156 2.93 -21.72 -1.91
CA VAL A 156 2.03 -20.94 -2.76
C VAL A 156 1.65 -21.73 -4.00
N SER A 157 0.36 -21.72 -4.32
CA SER A 157 -0.12 -22.29 -5.57
C SER A 157 -0.42 -21.20 -6.61
N PHE A 158 0.03 -21.44 -7.83
CA PHE A 158 -0.24 -20.61 -9.00
C PHE A 158 -1.13 -21.37 -9.98
N ASP A 159 -2.20 -20.72 -10.40
CA ASP A 159 -3.01 -21.13 -11.54
C ASP A 159 -3.05 -20.00 -12.58
N ASN A 160 -3.37 -20.36 -13.82
CA ASN A 160 -3.41 -19.39 -14.91
C ASN A 160 -4.47 -18.28 -14.67
N ARG A 161 -5.55 -18.54 -13.91
CA ARG A 161 -6.59 -17.55 -13.62
C ARG A 161 -6.13 -16.45 -12.68
N GLY A 162 -5.31 -16.79 -11.69
CA GLY A 162 -4.70 -15.85 -10.75
C GLY A 162 -3.71 -14.89 -11.42
N MET A 163 -3.17 -15.30 -12.56
CA MET A 163 -2.15 -14.57 -13.32
C MET A 163 -2.72 -13.61 -14.37
N ILE A 164 -4.03 -13.62 -14.61
CA ILE A 164 -4.66 -12.74 -15.61
C ILE A 164 -4.95 -11.35 -15.02
N ARG A 165 -4.73 -10.32 -15.83
CA ARG A 165 -5.10 -8.94 -15.50
C ARG A 165 -6.62 -8.79 -15.41
N ARG A 166 -7.11 -8.30 -14.28
CA ARG A 166 -8.56 -8.15 -14.02
C ARG A 166 -9.15 -6.80 -14.39
N ARG A 167 -8.31 -5.83 -14.76
CA ARG A 167 -8.72 -4.45 -15.03
C ARG A 167 -7.98 -3.92 -16.25
N GLY A 168 -8.67 -3.09 -17.03
CA GLY A 168 -8.13 -2.40 -18.19
C GLY A 168 -8.89 -1.08 -18.41
N TYR A 169 -8.35 -0.21 -19.24
CA TYR A 169 -8.99 1.06 -19.57
C TYR A 169 -9.94 0.90 -20.77
N ALA A 170 -11.13 1.47 -20.64
CA ALA A 170 -12.11 1.63 -21.72
C ALA A 170 -12.71 3.04 -21.67
N LEU A 171 -13.28 3.47 -22.79
CA LEU A 171 -14.15 4.65 -22.82
C LEU A 171 -15.31 4.47 -21.83
N ARG A 172 -15.70 5.57 -21.18
CA ARG A 172 -16.82 5.56 -20.22
C ARG A 172 -18.08 5.00 -20.88
N GLY A 173 -18.69 4.00 -20.25
CA GLY A 173 -19.89 3.33 -20.77
C GLY A 173 -19.61 2.26 -21.83
N LYS A 174 -18.34 1.94 -22.12
CA LYS A 174 -17.94 0.83 -22.99
C LYS A 174 -17.25 -0.26 -22.17
N THR A 175 -17.49 -1.52 -22.55
CA THR A 175 -16.85 -2.69 -21.93
C THR A 175 -15.64 -3.10 -22.76
N VAL A 176 -14.51 -3.40 -22.09
CA VAL A 176 -13.36 -4.04 -22.74
C VAL A 176 -13.63 -5.55 -22.81
N ALA A 177 -13.65 -6.11 -24.01
CA ALA A 177 -13.69 -7.55 -24.22
C ALA A 177 -12.32 -8.04 -24.71
N ILE A 178 -11.74 -9.01 -24.01
CA ILE A 178 -10.49 -9.67 -24.38
C ILE A 178 -10.83 -11.11 -24.74
N ARG A 179 -10.30 -11.60 -25.87
CA ARG A 179 -10.34 -13.02 -26.25
C ARG A 179 -9.03 -13.65 -25.82
N GLY A 180 -9.09 -14.74 -25.07
CA GLY A 180 -7.93 -15.49 -24.60
C GLY A 180 -8.26 -16.98 -24.50
N ASP A 181 -7.22 -17.79 -24.35
CA ASP A 181 -7.36 -19.23 -24.17
C ASP A 181 -7.78 -19.52 -22.73
N PHE A 182 -9.09 -19.59 -22.49
CA PHE A 182 -9.68 -19.89 -21.18
C PHE A 182 -9.54 -21.36 -20.75
N VAL A 183 -8.55 -22.08 -21.29
CA VAL A 183 -8.25 -23.46 -20.93
C VAL A 183 -7.58 -23.49 -19.57
N ARG A 184 -8.06 -24.36 -18.67
CA ARG A 184 -7.48 -24.51 -17.33
C ARG A 184 -6.17 -25.28 -17.44
N LYS A 185 -5.06 -24.62 -17.13
CA LYS A 185 -3.75 -25.28 -17.00
C LYS A 185 -3.64 -25.98 -15.64
N PRO A 186 -2.80 -27.03 -15.51
CA PRO A 186 -2.47 -27.62 -14.22
C PRO A 186 -1.94 -26.55 -13.25
N ARG A 187 -2.29 -26.71 -11.98
CA ARG A 187 -1.82 -25.82 -10.92
C ARG A 187 -0.40 -26.22 -10.54
N VAL A 188 0.49 -25.24 -10.48
CA VAL A 188 1.86 -25.44 -9.98
C VAL A 188 1.90 -24.91 -8.55
N SER A 189 2.36 -25.74 -7.61
CA SER A 189 2.64 -25.29 -6.24
C SER A 189 4.13 -25.15 -6.03
N VAL A 190 4.53 -24.16 -5.27
CA VAL A 190 5.91 -23.87 -4.92
C VAL A 190 6.04 -23.80 -3.41
N LEU A 191 6.96 -24.57 -2.83
CA LEU A 191 7.46 -24.40 -1.47
C LEU A 191 8.68 -23.51 -1.54
N ALA A 192 8.65 -22.37 -0.84
CA ALA A 192 9.74 -21.40 -0.88
C ALA A 192 10.38 -21.25 0.49
N PHE A 193 11.69 -20.99 0.51
CA PHE A 193 12.48 -20.68 1.68
C PHE A 193 13.05 -19.28 1.52
N ILE A 194 12.82 -18.40 2.49
CA ILE A 194 13.24 -16.99 2.40
C ILE A 194 13.95 -16.54 3.67
N GLY A 195 14.92 -15.65 3.51
CA GLY A 195 15.58 -14.91 4.60
C GLY A 195 15.55 -13.41 4.27
N VAL A 196 16.12 -12.55 5.11
CA VAL A 196 16.00 -11.08 4.89
C VAL A 196 16.50 -10.59 3.52
N GLN A 197 17.40 -11.34 2.88
CA GLN A 197 18.01 -11.00 1.58
C GLN A 197 17.20 -11.49 0.36
N GLY A 198 16.04 -12.12 0.59
CA GLY A 198 15.16 -12.61 -0.48
C GLY A 198 14.97 -14.13 -0.43
N VAL A 199 14.68 -14.71 -1.59
CA VAL A 199 14.49 -16.15 -1.76
C VAL A 199 15.81 -16.89 -1.67
N ILE A 200 15.92 -17.83 -0.73
CA ILE A 200 17.10 -18.69 -0.54
C ILE A 200 17.04 -19.86 -1.52
N ASP A 201 15.94 -20.61 -1.50
CA ASP A 201 15.67 -21.71 -2.43
C ASP A 201 14.16 -21.95 -2.54
N TYR A 202 13.76 -22.73 -3.54
CA TYR A 202 12.37 -23.11 -3.72
C TYR A 202 12.26 -24.43 -4.49
N PHE A 203 11.16 -25.14 -4.28
CA PHE A 203 10.85 -26.42 -4.91
C PHE A 203 9.45 -26.35 -5.48
N ASP A 204 9.25 -26.83 -6.70
CA ASP A 204 7.94 -26.89 -7.33
C ASP A 204 7.42 -28.32 -7.45
N THR A 205 6.10 -28.45 -7.42
CA THR A 205 5.39 -29.70 -7.70
C THR A 205 4.14 -29.40 -8.51
N GLU A 206 3.76 -30.34 -9.36
CA GLU A 206 2.42 -30.35 -9.93
C GLU A 206 1.41 -30.67 -8.82
N GLY A 207 0.33 -29.90 -8.71
CA GLY A 207 -0.74 -30.18 -7.74
C GLY A 207 -0.53 -29.52 -6.37
N THR A 208 -0.71 -30.27 -5.28
CA THR A 208 -0.55 -29.81 -3.88
C THR A 208 0.64 -30.54 -3.26
N PHE A 209 1.40 -29.87 -2.40
CA PHE A 209 2.37 -30.57 -1.56
C PHE A 209 1.64 -31.54 -0.62
N ASP A 210 2.03 -32.81 -0.70
CA ASP A 210 1.72 -33.76 0.35
C ASP A 210 2.83 -33.77 1.40
N ARG A 211 2.63 -34.56 2.45
CA ARG A 211 3.59 -34.67 3.55
C ARG A 211 4.94 -35.22 3.09
N ALA A 212 4.96 -36.19 2.18
CA ALA A 212 6.18 -36.86 1.77
C ALA A 212 7.05 -35.89 0.96
N GLU A 213 6.45 -35.18 0.00
CA GLU A 213 7.15 -34.21 -0.83
C GLU A 213 7.59 -32.99 -0.02
N PHE A 214 6.76 -32.49 0.90
CA PHE A 214 7.15 -31.41 1.82
C PHE A 214 8.38 -31.78 2.64
N THR A 215 8.36 -32.98 3.24
CA THR A 215 9.46 -33.45 4.10
C THR A 215 10.73 -33.65 3.27
N LYS A 216 10.61 -34.21 2.06
CA LYS A 216 11.71 -34.35 1.11
C LYS A 216 12.34 -32.98 0.77
N CYS A 217 11.54 -32.00 0.37
CA CYS A 217 12.03 -30.66 0.06
C CYS A 217 12.77 -30.01 1.25
N CYS A 218 12.27 -30.19 2.47
CA CYS A 218 12.95 -29.70 3.67
C CYS A 218 14.32 -30.38 3.87
N ARG A 219 14.41 -31.71 3.67
CA ARG A 219 15.69 -32.44 3.74
C ARG A 219 16.66 -31.97 2.67
N ASP A 220 16.16 -31.81 1.45
CA ASP A 220 16.95 -31.35 0.32
C ASP A 220 17.48 -29.93 0.58
N PHE A 221 16.67 -29.04 1.14
CA PHE A 221 17.09 -27.69 1.53
C PHE A 221 18.17 -27.69 2.61
N VAL A 222 18.05 -28.53 3.65
CA VAL A 222 19.08 -28.66 4.70
C VAL A 222 20.43 -29.09 4.11
N HIS A 223 20.42 -30.02 3.15
CA HIS A 223 21.64 -30.58 2.56
C HIS A 223 22.13 -29.80 1.33
N SER A 224 21.36 -28.84 0.80
CA SER A 224 21.75 -28.09 -0.38
C SER A 224 22.76 -26.99 -0.04
N HIS A 225 23.70 -26.77 -0.97
CA HIS A 225 24.63 -25.65 -0.89
C HIS A 225 23.92 -24.29 -0.92
N ARG A 226 22.71 -24.24 -1.50
CA ARG A 226 21.89 -23.02 -1.56
C ARG A 226 21.25 -22.72 -0.21
N GLY A 227 20.79 -23.75 0.50
CA GLY A 227 20.18 -23.61 1.82
C GLY A 227 21.18 -23.13 2.85
N GLY A 228 22.45 -23.55 2.76
CA GLY A 228 23.53 -23.03 3.63
C GLY A 228 23.23 -23.20 5.12
N VAL A 229 22.41 -24.20 5.46
CA VAL A 229 21.90 -24.44 6.81
C VAL A 229 23.03 -24.91 7.71
N ARG A 230 23.20 -24.24 8.84
CA ARG A 230 24.18 -24.60 9.88
C ARG A 230 23.46 -24.97 11.17
N LEU A 231 24.17 -25.68 12.04
CA LEU A 231 23.67 -25.97 13.39
C LEU A 231 23.37 -24.66 14.13
N TYR A 232 22.23 -24.56 14.82
CA TYR A 232 21.89 -23.42 15.66
C TYR A 232 23.03 -23.12 16.66
N PRO A 233 23.44 -21.83 16.83
CA PRO A 233 22.82 -20.59 16.31
C PRO A 233 23.32 -20.08 14.95
N GLY A 234 23.95 -20.93 14.13
CA GLY A 234 24.52 -20.57 12.83
C GLY A 234 23.49 -20.15 11.76
N CYS A 235 23.97 -19.78 10.56
CA CYS A 235 23.10 -19.30 9.47
C CYS A 235 21.99 -20.28 9.12
N ASN A 236 20.81 -19.73 8.79
CA ASN A 236 19.61 -20.46 8.38
C ASN A 236 19.15 -21.59 9.32
N SER A 237 19.41 -21.46 10.63
CA SER A 237 19.16 -22.49 11.65
C SER A 237 17.85 -22.33 12.43
N VAL A 238 17.14 -21.21 12.29
CA VAL A 238 15.85 -20.94 12.92
C VAL A 238 14.77 -20.89 11.85
N TRP A 239 13.85 -21.84 11.83
CA TRP A 239 12.82 -21.95 10.81
C TRP A 239 11.45 -21.56 11.36
N ILE A 240 10.78 -20.63 10.68
CA ILE A 240 9.44 -20.17 11.03
C ILE A 240 8.45 -20.75 10.03
N LEU A 241 7.48 -21.51 10.55
CA LEU A 241 6.44 -22.18 9.77
C LEU A 241 5.04 -21.72 10.21
N ASP A 242 4.07 -21.83 9.33
CA ASP A 242 2.67 -21.70 9.73
C ASP A 242 2.18 -22.96 10.49
N GLY A 243 0.94 -22.89 11.00
CA GLY A 243 0.35 -23.96 11.79
C GLY A 243 -0.22 -25.15 11.00
N ALA A 244 0.06 -25.30 9.71
CA ALA A 244 -0.52 -26.36 8.87
C ALA A 244 -0.19 -27.77 9.38
N THR A 245 -1.10 -28.71 9.14
CA THR A 245 -0.96 -30.10 9.61
C THR A 245 0.28 -30.80 9.05
N ILE A 246 0.69 -30.45 7.82
CA ILE A 246 1.90 -31.01 7.19
C ILE A 246 3.18 -30.47 7.84
N HIS A 247 3.19 -29.20 8.29
CA HIS A 247 4.32 -28.57 8.98
C HIS A 247 4.51 -29.11 10.40
N ARG A 248 3.39 -29.41 11.07
CA ARG A 248 3.38 -29.88 12.47
C ARG A 248 3.56 -31.39 12.60
N HIS A 249 3.84 -32.09 11.50
CA HIS A 249 4.03 -33.53 11.55
C HIS A 249 5.28 -33.89 12.36
N SER A 250 5.17 -34.90 13.22
CA SER A 250 6.26 -35.28 14.13
C SER A 250 7.55 -35.61 13.37
N GLU A 251 7.46 -36.28 12.23
CA GLU A 251 8.63 -36.68 11.43
C GLU A 251 9.53 -35.49 11.05
N ILE A 252 8.96 -34.42 10.49
CA ILE A 252 9.75 -33.26 10.08
C ILE A 252 10.30 -32.51 11.29
N VAL A 253 9.51 -32.38 12.37
CA VAL A 253 9.95 -31.72 13.61
C VAL A 253 11.13 -32.46 14.25
N HIS A 254 11.08 -33.81 14.31
CA HIS A 254 12.19 -34.60 14.84
C HIS A 254 13.43 -34.53 13.94
N TYR A 255 13.24 -34.55 12.62
CA TYR A 255 14.35 -34.42 11.67
C TYR A 255 15.05 -33.07 11.81
N LEU A 256 14.32 -31.95 11.78
CA LEU A 256 14.88 -30.60 11.93
C LEU A 256 15.67 -30.48 13.24
N ARG A 257 15.13 -31.01 14.34
CA ARG A 257 15.85 -31.07 15.62
C ARG A 257 17.12 -31.90 15.53
N SER A 258 17.11 -33.05 14.84
CA SER A 258 18.31 -33.91 14.73
C SER A 258 19.45 -33.28 13.94
N VAL A 259 19.16 -32.35 13.03
CA VAL A 259 20.15 -31.57 12.28
C VAL A 259 20.46 -30.21 12.94
N GLY A 260 19.89 -29.97 14.14
CA GLY A 260 20.07 -28.77 14.95
C GLY A 260 19.43 -27.50 14.37
N VAL A 261 18.32 -27.66 13.66
CA VAL A 261 17.43 -26.57 13.27
C VAL A 261 16.34 -26.39 14.33
N VAL A 262 16.12 -25.14 14.75
CA VAL A 262 15.06 -24.75 15.68
C VAL A 262 13.81 -24.38 14.87
N ALA A 263 12.78 -25.22 14.92
CA ALA A 263 11.50 -24.94 14.26
C ALA A 263 10.53 -24.23 15.24
N ILE A 264 10.01 -23.07 14.83
CA ILE A 264 9.03 -22.26 15.59
C ILE A 264 7.78 -22.07 14.72
N PHE A 265 6.60 -22.20 15.32
CA PHE A 265 5.33 -22.12 14.60
C PHE A 265 4.60 -20.81 14.87
N LEU A 266 4.17 -20.15 13.81
CA LEU A 266 3.37 -18.94 13.88
C LEU A 266 2.03 -19.19 14.60
N PRO A 267 1.49 -18.17 15.28
CA PRO A 267 0.16 -18.25 15.86
C PRO A 267 -0.91 -18.39 14.76
N ALA A 268 -1.97 -19.13 15.07
CA ALA A 268 -3.05 -19.38 14.11
C ALA A 268 -3.66 -18.06 13.61
N TYR A 269 -4.01 -18.00 12.33
CA TYR A 269 -4.60 -16.84 11.67
C TYR A 269 -3.78 -15.54 11.75
N CYS A 270 -2.45 -15.64 11.91
CA CYS A 270 -1.54 -14.50 11.95
C CYS A 270 -0.58 -14.43 10.73
N PRO A 271 -1.09 -14.44 9.48
CA PRO A 271 -0.24 -14.37 8.28
C PRO A 271 0.52 -13.04 8.17
N PHE A 272 0.09 -12.00 8.88
CA PHE A 272 0.78 -10.70 8.95
C PHE A 272 2.09 -10.73 9.77
N PHE A 273 2.37 -11.82 10.49
CA PHE A 273 3.70 -12.08 11.05
C PHE A 273 4.60 -12.85 10.09
N ASN A 274 4.10 -13.27 8.92
CA ASN A 274 4.83 -14.09 7.95
C ASN A 274 5.29 -13.23 6.75
N PRO A 275 6.58 -12.86 6.64
CA PRO A 275 7.09 -12.09 5.49
C PRO A 275 6.85 -12.76 4.13
N ILE A 276 6.81 -14.10 4.08
CA ILE A 276 6.64 -14.85 2.82
C ILE A 276 5.29 -14.58 2.16
N GLU A 277 4.26 -14.30 2.96
CA GLU A 277 2.92 -14.00 2.46
C GLU A 277 2.89 -12.68 1.68
N LEU A 278 3.63 -11.67 2.16
CA LEU A 278 3.79 -10.40 1.44
C LEU A 278 4.60 -10.60 0.16
N MET A 279 5.68 -11.38 0.22
CA MET A 279 6.49 -11.72 -0.96
C MET A 279 5.65 -12.46 -2.02
N PHE A 280 4.86 -13.46 -1.64
CA PHE A 280 3.93 -14.15 -2.54
C PHE A 280 2.90 -13.20 -3.14
N GLY A 281 2.41 -12.23 -2.36
CA GLY A 281 1.60 -11.13 -2.87
C GLY A 281 2.31 -10.32 -3.96
N TYR A 282 3.60 -10.04 -3.80
CA TYR A 282 4.41 -9.30 -4.77
C TYR A 282 4.65 -10.12 -6.04
N MET A 283 4.98 -11.41 -5.89
CA MET A 283 5.11 -12.35 -7.00
C MET A 283 3.82 -12.47 -7.81
N LYS A 284 2.65 -12.61 -7.16
CA LYS A 284 1.34 -12.63 -7.84
C LYS A 284 1.08 -11.37 -8.67
N ARG A 285 1.51 -10.19 -8.19
CA ARG A 285 1.42 -8.94 -8.96
C ARG A 285 2.37 -8.92 -10.15
N ALA A 286 3.61 -9.40 -9.98
CA ALA A 286 4.58 -9.55 -11.07
C ALA A 286 4.05 -10.51 -12.14
N PHE A 287 3.44 -11.63 -11.75
CA PHE A 287 2.80 -12.56 -12.66
C PHE A 287 1.69 -11.88 -13.47
N GLN A 288 0.79 -11.12 -12.84
CA GLN A 288 -0.24 -10.36 -13.56
C GLN A 288 0.32 -9.30 -14.52
N ARG A 289 1.51 -8.76 -14.22
CA ARG A 289 2.18 -7.78 -15.09
C ARG A 289 2.79 -8.43 -16.33
N HIS A 290 3.43 -9.58 -16.21
CA HIS A 290 4.27 -10.15 -17.28
C HIS A 290 3.67 -11.39 -17.98
N TYR A 291 2.64 -12.03 -17.41
CA TYR A 291 2.02 -13.19 -18.01
C TYR A 291 1.25 -12.81 -19.29
N SER A 292 1.48 -13.58 -20.36
CA SER A 292 0.76 -13.46 -21.63
C SER A 292 0.10 -14.79 -21.98
N GLU A 293 -1.23 -14.80 -22.06
CA GLU A 293 -2.03 -16.01 -22.32
C GLU A 293 -1.69 -16.66 -23.67
N SER A 294 -1.42 -15.84 -24.70
CA SER A 294 -1.15 -16.25 -26.08
C SER A 294 0.13 -17.05 -26.30
N SER A 295 0.96 -17.21 -25.27
CA SER A 295 2.30 -17.76 -25.44
C SER A 295 2.35 -19.29 -25.50
N GLY A 296 1.26 -20.00 -25.16
CA GLY A 296 1.23 -21.48 -25.14
C GLY A 296 2.20 -22.14 -24.14
N ARG A 297 3.06 -21.36 -23.47
CA ARG A 297 4.14 -21.82 -22.61
C ARG A 297 3.61 -22.45 -21.32
N ASP A 298 4.37 -23.40 -20.81
CA ASP A 298 4.17 -23.94 -19.48
C ASP A 298 4.31 -22.82 -18.42
N LEU A 299 3.59 -22.95 -17.31
CA LEU A 299 3.64 -22.00 -16.19
C LEU A 299 4.98 -22.06 -15.47
N THR A 300 5.59 -23.25 -15.42
CA THR A 300 6.80 -23.55 -14.65
C THR A 300 8.00 -22.66 -14.99
N PRO A 301 8.41 -22.51 -16.28
CA PRO A 301 9.55 -21.64 -16.62
C PRO A 301 9.34 -20.18 -16.23
N PHE A 302 8.09 -19.70 -16.30
CA PHE A 302 7.74 -18.33 -15.94
C PHE A 302 7.72 -18.11 -14.43
N ILE A 303 7.26 -19.11 -13.66
CA ILE A 303 7.36 -19.14 -12.20
C ILE A 303 8.84 -19.09 -11.79
N VAL A 304 9.67 -19.99 -12.33
CA VAL A 304 11.11 -20.04 -12.08
C VAL A 304 11.79 -18.69 -12.38
N GLN A 305 11.49 -18.08 -13.53
CA GLN A 305 12.05 -16.78 -13.88
C GLN A 305 11.65 -15.69 -12.87
N THR A 306 10.39 -15.71 -12.42
CA THR A 306 9.90 -14.73 -11.45
C THR A 306 10.58 -14.92 -10.09
N PHE A 307 10.69 -16.16 -9.58
CA PHE A 307 11.37 -16.44 -8.32
C PHE A 307 12.85 -16.01 -8.34
N ARG A 308 13.55 -16.20 -9.46
CA ARG A 308 14.94 -15.71 -9.62
C ARG A 308 15.08 -14.21 -9.41
N ARG A 309 14.07 -13.41 -9.79
CA ARG A 309 14.09 -11.95 -9.58
C ARG A 309 14.01 -11.57 -8.10
N PHE A 310 13.46 -12.43 -7.25
CA PHE A 310 13.34 -12.21 -5.81
C PHE A 310 14.49 -12.80 -5.00
N LYS A 311 15.49 -13.43 -5.65
CA LYS A 311 16.63 -14.05 -4.96
C LYS A 311 17.47 -13.04 -4.17
N ASN A 312 17.68 -11.85 -4.73
CA ASN A 312 18.49 -10.77 -4.13
C ASN A 312 17.62 -9.57 -3.73
N TYR A 313 16.33 -9.81 -3.43
CA TYR A 313 15.41 -8.75 -3.09
C TYR A 313 15.49 -8.44 -1.60
N ASP A 314 15.88 -7.20 -1.27
CA ASP A 314 15.95 -6.74 0.12
C ASP A 314 14.55 -6.75 0.79
N MET A 315 14.35 -7.70 1.69
CA MET A 315 13.12 -7.86 2.45
C MET A 315 13.19 -7.23 3.85
N SER A 316 14.24 -6.46 4.18
CA SER A 316 14.40 -5.85 5.51
C SER A 316 13.16 -5.05 5.94
N LYS A 317 12.57 -4.28 5.02
CA LYS A 317 11.33 -3.52 5.26
C LYS A 317 10.12 -4.42 5.48
N ILE A 318 10.04 -5.55 4.77
CA ILE A 318 8.95 -6.53 4.95
C ILE A 318 9.08 -7.21 6.31
N PHE A 319 10.29 -7.62 6.68
CA PHE A 319 10.58 -8.24 7.98
C PHE A 319 10.19 -7.31 9.13
N GLN A 320 10.64 -6.05 9.10
CA GLN A 320 10.26 -5.04 10.09
C GLN A 320 8.76 -4.78 10.12
N HIS A 321 8.10 -4.74 8.95
CA HIS A 321 6.65 -4.60 8.85
C HIS A 321 5.91 -5.75 9.54
N CYS A 322 6.44 -6.97 9.45
CA CYS A 322 5.92 -8.17 10.10
C CYS A 322 6.34 -8.32 11.57
N GLY A 323 7.10 -7.37 12.12
CA GLY A 323 7.54 -7.37 13.52
C GLY A 323 8.94 -7.96 13.77
N TRP A 324 9.68 -8.34 12.73
CA TRP A 324 11.02 -8.93 12.85
C TRP A 324 12.10 -7.86 12.77
N MET A 325 12.50 -7.33 13.92
CA MET A 325 13.43 -6.22 14.02
C MET A 325 14.89 -6.67 13.82
N VAL A 326 15.76 -5.71 13.46
CA VAL A 326 17.18 -5.97 13.13
C VAL A 326 18.00 -6.35 14.37
N ASP A 327 17.56 -5.93 15.55
CA ASP A 327 18.17 -6.19 16.84
C ASP A 327 17.82 -7.57 17.43
N GLY A 328 17.16 -8.45 16.66
CA GLY A 328 16.72 -9.76 17.14
C GLY A 328 15.49 -9.70 18.06
N VAL A 329 14.77 -8.56 18.08
CA VAL A 329 13.55 -8.38 18.87
C VAL A 329 12.31 -8.59 18.00
N PHE A 330 11.34 -9.34 18.51
CA PHE A 330 10.04 -9.48 17.86
C PHE A 330 9.05 -8.47 18.43
N ASN A 331 8.53 -7.60 17.56
CA ASN A 331 7.52 -6.60 17.90
C ASN A 331 6.14 -7.00 17.34
N PRO A 332 5.30 -7.67 18.14
CA PRO A 332 3.95 -8.06 17.71
C PRO A 332 3.02 -6.84 17.54
N ILE A 333 3.34 -5.71 18.17
CA ILE A 333 2.47 -4.54 18.19
C ILE A 333 2.45 -3.86 16.82
N SER A 334 3.57 -3.72 16.10
CA SER A 334 3.58 -3.03 14.81
C SER A 334 2.57 -3.63 13.80
N PRO A 335 2.57 -4.95 13.54
CA PRO A 335 1.56 -5.59 12.67
C PRO A 335 0.12 -5.51 13.22
N LEU A 336 -0.04 -5.58 14.55
CA LEU A 336 -1.35 -5.54 15.20
C LEU A 336 -1.93 -4.10 15.29
N SER A 337 -1.08 -3.08 15.46
CA SER A 337 -1.41 -1.69 15.80
C SER A 337 -2.09 -0.87 14.71
N LYS A 338 -2.30 -1.44 13.51
CA LYS A 338 -3.30 -0.90 12.57
C LYS A 338 -4.70 -0.74 13.23
N ASP A 339 -4.89 -1.29 14.43
CA ASP A 339 -6.04 -1.13 15.31
C ASP A 339 -6.16 0.20 16.09
N LYS A 340 -5.16 1.11 16.12
CA LYS A 340 -5.33 2.40 16.81
C LYS A 340 -5.29 3.58 15.85
N ARG A 341 -6.50 4.07 15.50
CA ARG A 341 -6.71 5.44 15.03
C ARG A 341 -6.13 6.39 16.06
N SER A 342 -4.93 6.93 15.81
CA SER A 342 -4.45 8.06 16.59
C SER A 342 -5.27 9.28 16.20
N THR A 343 -6.06 9.77 17.14
CA THR A 343 -6.60 11.12 17.13
C THR A 343 -5.45 12.12 17.01
N SER A 344 -5.60 13.02 16.03
CA SER A 344 -4.91 14.32 15.87
C SER A 344 -3.37 14.37 15.98
N ALA A 345 -2.71 14.41 14.83
CA ALA A 345 -1.72 15.45 14.55
C ALA A 345 -1.69 15.67 13.03
N ILE A 346 -2.15 16.85 12.59
CA ILE A 346 -2.03 17.30 11.21
C ILE A 346 -0.54 17.55 10.98
N ALA A 347 0.12 16.60 10.34
CA ALA A 347 1.43 16.79 9.73
C ALA A 347 1.25 16.63 8.22
N ASN A 348 1.37 17.76 7.52
CA ASN A 348 1.56 17.80 6.07
C ASN A 348 2.80 16.95 5.74
N ARG A 349 2.58 15.77 5.15
CA ARG A 349 3.59 15.10 4.33
C ARG A 349 3.02 14.93 2.94
N ASN A 350 3.64 15.64 2.00
CA ASN A 350 3.52 15.40 0.57
C ASN A 350 4.03 13.98 0.29
N ASN A 351 3.15 12.98 0.31
CA ASN A 351 3.45 11.67 -0.25
C ASN A 351 3.23 11.72 -1.78
N GLN A 352 4.19 12.32 -2.46
CA GLN A 352 4.57 11.96 -3.82
C GLN A 352 5.88 11.18 -3.73
N GLU A 353 5.82 10.02 -3.09
CA GLU A 353 6.81 8.96 -3.28
C GLU A 353 6.00 7.71 -3.57
N ASP A 354 6.19 7.16 -4.77
CA ASP A 354 5.72 5.83 -5.12
C ASP A 354 6.24 4.87 -4.04
N GLU A 355 5.33 4.38 -3.18
CA GLU A 355 5.66 3.39 -2.17
C GLU A 355 6.22 2.15 -2.88
N LEU A 356 7.52 1.93 -2.66
CA LEU A 356 8.34 0.78 -3.07
C LEU A 356 9.06 0.98 -4.41
N GLY A 357 10.13 1.77 -4.36
CA GLY A 357 11.10 1.97 -5.44
C GLY A 357 11.59 0.66 -6.05
N PHE A 358 11.02 0.34 -7.20
CA PHE A 358 11.56 -0.64 -8.13
C PHE A 358 12.65 0.03 -8.94
N THR A 359 13.90 -0.39 -8.78
CA THR A 359 14.93 -0.17 -9.78
C THR A 359 14.85 -1.32 -10.77
N GLU A 360 14.40 -1.05 -11.99
CA GLU A 360 14.55 -1.98 -13.10
C GLU A 360 16.06 -2.16 -13.34
N LEU A 361 16.61 -3.34 -13.08
CA LEU A 361 17.87 -3.73 -13.67
C LEU A 361 17.57 -4.11 -15.12
N HIS A 362 18.07 -3.32 -16.06
CA HIS A 362 18.04 -3.66 -17.47
C HIS A 362 18.85 -4.95 -17.67
N ASP A 363 18.27 -5.90 -18.41
CA ASP A 363 18.97 -7.09 -18.87
C ASP A 363 20.11 -6.64 -19.81
N GLU A 364 21.35 -6.95 -19.46
CA GLU A 364 22.47 -7.08 -20.42
C GLU A 364 22.54 -8.51 -20.96
#